data_AF-A0A9J5XB84-F1
#
_entry.id   AF-A0A9J5XB84-F1
#
_cell.length_a   1.000
_cell.length_b   1.000
_cell.length_c   1.000
_cell.angle_alpha   90.00
_cell.angle_beta   90.00
_cell.angle_gamma   90.00
#
_symmetry.space_group_name_H-M   'P 1'
#
loop_
_entity.id
_entity.type
_entity.pdbx_description
1 polymer ?
#
loop_
_entity_poly.entity_id
_entity_poly.type
_entity_poly.pdbx_seq_one_letter_code
_entity_poly.pdbx_strand_id
1 'polypeptide(L)'
;VVLKDEPDIDPNDHSSILEHLDKVVANPQDILIFSKSSKKFGKEAKFDDSERLRPEELNPQNIEALVAESNLKMEVLPVSDLDVALHNFVNKDEKMAFYSCVQYNLEETRRQVVLLL
;
A
#
# COMPACT_ATOMS: atom_id res chain seq x y z
N VAL A 1 -20.01 -8.15 -11.92
CA VAL A 1 -20.94 -7.93 -13.05
C VAL A 1 -20.21 -7.08 -14.09
N VAL A 2 -20.16 -7.51 -15.35
CA VAL A 2 -19.62 -6.68 -16.43
C VAL A 2 -20.78 -5.87 -16.99
N LEU A 3 -20.84 -4.57 -16.67
CA LEU A 3 -21.95 -3.69 -17.06
C LEU A 3 -22.15 -3.55 -18.59
N LYS A 4 -21.20 -4.08 -19.39
CA LYS A 4 -21.29 -4.07 -20.86
C LYS A 4 -22.26 -5.11 -21.42
N ASP A 5 -22.61 -6.11 -20.62
CA ASP A 5 -23.52 -7.19 -21.02
C ASP A 5 -24.97 -6.90 -20.59
N GLU A 6 -25.21 -5.76 -19.90
CA GLU A 6 -26.53 -5.31 -19.46
C GLU A 6 -27.20 -4.46 -20.56
N PRO A 7 -28.35 -4.89 -21.10
CA PRO A 7 -28.95 -4.29 -22.29
C PRO A 7 -29.53 -2.88 -22.09
N ASP A 8 -29.82 -2.50 -20.84
CA ASP A 8 -30.46 -1.24 -20.48
C ASP A 8 -29.49 -0.18 -19.90
N ILE A 9 -28.17 -0.45 -19.93
CA ILE A 9 -27.14 0.48 -19.43
C ILE A 9 -26.30 0.96 -20.61
N ASP A 10 -26.33 2.27 -20.88
CA ASP A 10 -25.34 2.87 -21.78
C ASP A 10 -23.98 2.95 -21.06
N PRO A 11 -22.94 2.22 -21.53
CA PRO A 11 -21.63 2.24 -20.89
C PRO A 11 -20.88 3.57 -21.02
N ASN A 12 -21.40 4.52 -21.82
CA ASN A 12 -20.87 5.88 -21.94
C ASN A 12 -21.68 6.92 -21.16
N ASP A 13 -22.85 6.57 -20.60
CA ASP A 13 -23.63 7.47 -19.75
C ASP A 13 -23.37 7.20 -18.26
N HIS A 14 -22.69 8.16 -17.63
CA HIS A 14 -22.33 8.08 -16.22
C HIS A 14 -23.56 8.07 -15.29
N SER A 15 -24.68 8.68 -15.70
CA SER A 15 -25.88 8.75 -14.87
C SER A 15 -26.58 7.38 -14.80
N SER A 16 -26.74 6.73 -15.95
CA SER A 16 -27.30 5.37 -16.04
C SER A 16 -26.47 4.33 -15.30
N ILE A 17 -25.13 4.44 -15.38
CA ILE A 17 -24.20 3.55 -14.66
C ILE A 17 -24.35 3.70 -13.14
N LEU A 18 -24.37 4.93 -12.63
CA LEU A 18 -24.50 5.18 -11.19
C LEU A 18 -25.83 4.67 -10.64
N GLU A 19 -26.94 4.92 -11.35
CA GLU A 19 -28.27 4.48 -10.91
C GLU A 19 -28.38 2.95 -10.86
N HIS A 20 -27.78 2.24 -11.81
CA HIS A 20 -27.75 0.78 -11.79
C HIS A 20 -26.89 0.25 -10.63
N LEU A 21 -25.72 0.83 -10.39
CA LEU A 21 -24.84 0.43 -9.29
C LEU A 21 -25.49 0.61 -7.92
N ASP A 22 -26.26 1.68 -7.73
CA ASP A 22 -27.03 1.92 -6.50
C ASP A 22 -28.10 0.83 -6.25
N LYS A 23 -28.64 0.22 -7.32
CA LYS A 23 -29.63 -0.87 -7.22
C LYS A 23 -29.00 -2.24 -6.95
N VAL A 24 -27.81 -2.52 -7.50
CA VAL A 24 -27.21 -3.86 -7.46
C VAL A 24 -26.19 -4.06 -6.32
N VAL A 25 -25.77 -2.97 -5.67
CA VAL A 25 -24.76 -3.04 -4.61
C VAL A 25 -25.40 -2.72 -3.26
N ALA A 26 -25.33 -3.66 -2.31
CA ALA A 26 -25.89 -3.48 -0.96
C ALA A 26 -25.06 -2.52 -0.07
N ASN A 27 -23.80 -2.28 -0.44
CA ASN A 27 -22.88 -1.41 0.26
C ASN A 27 -22.04 -0.57 -0.72
N PRO A 28 -22.22 0.75 -0.76
CA PRO A 28 -21.50 1.64 -1.67
C PRO A 28 -19.97 1.63 -1.53
N GLN A 29 -19.44 1.17 -0.39
CA GLN A 29 -17.99 1.10 -0.15
C GLN A 29 -17.30 -0.08 -0.86
N ASP A 30 -18.06 -1.03 -1.41
CA ASP A 30 -17.52 -2.23 -2.07
C ASP A 30 -17.34 -2.04 -3.59
N ILE A 31 -17.47 -0.80 -4.09
CA ILE A 31 -17.42 -0.48 -5.53
C ILE A 31 -16.00 -0.06 -5.94
N LEU A 32 -15.36 -0.84 -6.83
CA LEU A 32 -14.06 -0.50 -7.42
C LEU A 32 -14.22 0.08 -8.82
N ILE A 33 -13.89 1.36 -9.01
CA ILE A 33 -14.06 2.09 -10.28
C ILE A 33 -12.74 2.16 -11.05
N PHE A 34 -12.71 1.57 -12.25
CA PHE A 34 -11.61 1.74 -13.21
C PHE A 34 -12.04 2.63 -14.37
N SER A 35 -11.44 3.80 -14.51
CA SER A 35 -11.62 4.66 -15.68
C SER A 35 -10.41 4.57 -16.62
N LYS A 36 -10.65 4.31 -17.90
CA LYS A 36 -9.62 4.45 -18.94
C LYS A 36 -9.54 5.91 -19.36
N SER A 37 -8.55 6.63 -18.85
CA SER A 37 -8.20 7.96 -19.36
C SER A 37 -6.97 7.82 -20.28
N SER A 38 -7.15 8.09 -21.57
CA SER A 38 -6.03 8.20 -22.52
C SER A 38 -5.26 9.50 -22.24
N LYS A 39 -4.45 9.51 -21.19
CA LYS A 39 -3.52 10.62 -20.91
C LYS A 39 -2.26 10.42 -21.75
N LYS A 40 -2.10 11.25 -22.79
CA LYS A 40 -0.77 11.55 -23.35
C LYS A 40 0.05 12.21 -22.24
N PHE A 41 0.91 11.42 -21.59
CA PHE A 41 1.68 11.82 -20.42
C PHE A 41 2.80 12.77 -20.83
N GLY A 42 2.76 14.00 -20.33
CA GLY A 42 3.84 14.97 -20.41
C GLY A 42 4.31 15.31 -18.99
N LYS A 43 5.61 15.10 -18.77
CA LYS A 43 6.43 15.48 -17.60
C LYS A 43 6.42 14.50 -16.42
N GLU A 44 7.33 13.54 -16.54
CA GLU A 44 7.81 12.59 -15.53
C GLU A 44 8.45 13.31 -14.33
N ALA A 45 7.98 13.00 -13.12
CA ALA A 45 8.94 12.77 -12.04
C ALA A 45 9.61 11.43 -12.38
N LYS A 46 10.90 11.46 -12.71
CA LYS A 46 11.70 10.26 -12.99
C LYS A 46 11.92 9.49 -11.69
N PHE A 47 10.91 8.76 -11.25
CA PHE A 47 11.16 7.50 -10.58
C PHE A 47 11.47 6.52 -11.70
N ASP A 48 12.63 5.87 -11.64
CA ASP A 48 13.01 4.85 -12.60
C ASP A 48 11.99 3.71 -12.50
N ASP A 49 11.10 3.60 -13.49
CA ASP A 49 10.08 2.55 -13.57
C ASP A 49 10.71 1.13 -13.59
N SER A 50 12.03 1.03 -13.72
CA SER A 50 12.79 -0.22 -13.60
C SER A 50 12.79 -0.81 -12.18
N GLU A 51 12.48 -0.04 -11.14
CA GLU A 51 12.44 -0.52 -9.74
C GLU A 51 11.05 -0.99 -9.29
N ARG A 52 10.00 -0.77 -10.10
CA ARG A 52 8.62 -1.05 -9.71
C ARG A 52 8.14 -2.37 -10.31
N LEU A 53 8.30 -3.46 -9.56
CA LEU A 53 7.74 -4.76 -9.91
C LEU A 53 6.22 -4.63 -10.15
N ARG A 54 5.72 -5.28 -11.19
CA ARG A 54 4.28 -5.37 -11.41
C ARG A 54 3.65 -6.23 -10.31
N PRO A 55 2.38 -6.00 -9.93
CA PRO A 55 1.71 -6.79 -8.91
C PRO A 55 1.79 -8.30 -9.13
N GLU A 56 1.81 -8.75 -10.40
CA GLU A 56 1.90 -10.16 -10.79
C GLU A 56 3.28 -10.79 -10.51
N GLU A 57 4.32 -9.96 -10.37
CA GLU A 57 5.71 -10.38 -10.11
C GLU A 57 6.01 -10.42 -8.60
N LEU A 58 5.11 -9.89 -7.76
CA LEU A 58 5.18 -9.91 -6.31
C LEU A 58 4.66 -11.24 -5.74
N ASN A 59 5.36 -12.33 -6.06
CA ASN A 59 5.14 -13.61 -5.41
C ASN A 59 5.97 -13.72 -4.11
N PRO A 60 5.66 -14.66 -3.20
CA PRO A 60 6.37 -14.78 -1.92
C PRO A 60 7.90 -14.92 -2.05
N GLN A 61 8.38 -15.62 -3.08
CA GLN A 61 9.80 -15.88 -3.29
C GLN A 61 10.55 -14.61 -3.75
N ASN A 62 9.96 -13.86 -4.67
CA ASN A 62 10.53 -12.60 -5.15
C ASN A 62 10.48 -11.53 -4.06
N ILE A 63 9.43 -11.51 -3.24
CA ILE A 63 9.33 -10.61 -2.09
C ILE A 63 10.42 -10.95 -1.07
N GLU A 64 10.61 -12.23 -0.73
CA GLU A 64 11.63 -12.67 0.22
C GLU A 64 13.05 -12.34 -0.28
N ALA A 65 13.33 -12.60 -1.56
CA ALA A 65 14.60 -12.24 -2.19
C ALA A 65 14.84 -10.72 -2.16
N LEU A 66 13.84 -9.92 -2.53
CA LEU A 66 13.94 -8.46 -2.53
C LEU A 66 14.14 -7.91 -1.11
N VAL A 67 13.48 -8.48 -0.11
CA VAL A 67 13.66 -8.10 1.30
C VAL A 67 15.07 -8.47 1.78
N ALA A 68 15.59 -9.64 1.39
CA ALA A 68 16.94 -10.07 1.76
C ALA A 68 18.05 -9.24 1.06
N GLU A 69 17.81 -8.82 -0.18
CA GLU A 69 18.72 -7.95 -0.95
C GLU A 69 18.62 -6.48 -0.54
N SER A 70 17.47 -6.06 -0.01
CA SER A 70 17.25 -4.73 0.52
C SER A 70 18.05 -4.57 1.81
N ASN A 71 19.29 -4.08 1.66
CA ASN A 71 20.18 -3.76 2.77
C ASN A 71 19.69 -2.48 3.47
N LEU A 72 18.54 -2.58 4.14
CA LEU A 72 17.81 -1.50 4.80
C LEU A 72 18.68 -0.86 5.89
N LYS A 73 19.40 0.20 5.51
CA LYS A 73 20.14 1.04 6.45
C LYS A 73 19.19 2.06 7.05
N MET A 74 18.53 1.65 8.12
CA MET A 74 17.66 2.52 8.90
C MET A 74 18.45 3.11 10.07
N GLU A 75 18.66 4.43 10.06
CA GLU A 75 19.46 5.11 11.10
C GLU A 75 18.71 5.28 12.43
N VAL A 76 17.39 5.45 12.38
CA VAL A 76 16.55 5.77 13.55
C VAL A 76 15.78 4.55 14.06
N LEU A 77 15.42 3.61 13.17
CA LEU A 77 14.64 2.43 13.53
C LEU A 77 15.43 1.17 13.12
N PRO A 78 16.16 0.53 14.04
CA PRO A 78 16.94 -0.66 13.73
C PRO A 78 16.08 -1.78 13.14
N VAL A 79 16.61 -2.47 12.12
CA VAL A 79 15.90 -3.57 11.45
C VAL A 79 15.57 -4.70 12.43
N SER A 80 16.41 -4.93 13.45
CA SER A 80 16.13 -5.90 14.53
C SER A 80 14.85 -5.58 15.30
N ASP A 81 14.62 -4.30 15.61
CA ASP A 81 13.47 -3.86 16.39
C ASP A 81 12.20 -3.89 15.54
N LEU A 82 12.35 -3.59 14.25
CA LEU A 82 11.27 -3.73 13.27
C LEU A 82 10.86 -5.20 13.09
N ASP A 83 11.81 -6.14 13.05
CA ASP A 83 11.54 -7.58 12.94
C ASP A 83 10.76 -8.10 14.17
N VAL A 84 11.18 -7.71 15.37
CA VAL A 84 10.45 -8.03 16.60
C VAL A 84 9.02 -7.46 16.58
N ALA A 85 8.85 -6.21 16.14
CA ALA A 85 7.54 -5.58 16.04
C ALA A 85 6.64 -6.29 15.03
N LEU A 86 7.19 -6.69 13.88
CA LEU A 86 6.48 -7.46 12.86
C LEU A 86 6.05 -8.82 13.39
N HIS A 87 6.96 -9.55 14.05
CA HIS A 87 6.65 -10.83 14.67
C HIS A 87 5.53 -10.71 15.71
N ASN A 88 5.60 -9.72 16.60
CA ASN A 88 4.59 -9.51 17.62
C ASN A 88 3.23 -9.12 17.02
N PHE A 89 3.24 -8.26 16.00
CA PHE A 89 2.00 -7.87 15.33
C PHE A 89 1.31 -9.06 14.65
N VAL A 90 2.06 -9.84 13.86
CA VAL A 90 1.51 -10.94 13.06
C VAL A 90 1.18 -12.17 13.91
N ASN A 91 2.10 -12.57 14.79
CA ASN A 91 2.00 -13.85 15.49
C ASN A 91 1.35 -13.73 16.88
N LYS A 92 1.29 -12.53 17.47
CA LYS A 92 0.73 -12.32 18.81
C LYS A 92 -0.49 -11.39 18.84
N ASP A 93 -0.96 -10.90 17.68
CA ASP A 93 -2.05 -9.92 17.55
C ASP A 93 -1.81 -8.64 18.39
N GLU A 94 -0.54 -8.30 18.63
CA GLU A 94 -0.18 -7.07 19.33
C GLU A 94 -0.36 -5.86 18.39
N LYS A 95 -1.58 -5.34 18.31
CA LYS A 95 -1.97 -4.24 17.38
C LYS A 95 -1.11 -2.98 17.51
N MET A 96 -0.49 -2.77 18.67
CA MET A 96 0.35 -1.60 18.95
C MET A 96 1.86 -1.87 18.82
N ALA A 97 2.27 -3.07 18.39
CA ALA A 97 3.69 -3.45 18.33
C ALA A 97 4.54 -2.46 17.50
N PHE A 98 4.04 -2.04 16.33
CA PHE A 98 4.73 -1.03 15.52
C PHE A 98 4.76 0.35 16.17
N TYR A 99 3.63 0.77 16.75
CA TYR A 99 3.54 2.06 17.43
C TYR A 99 4.55 2.14 18.59
N SER A 100 4.59 1.11 19.44
CA SER A 100 5.52 1.02 20.56
C SER A 100 6.97 0.96 20.09
N CYS A 101 7.27 0.21 19.03
CA CYS A 101 8.61 0.11 18.45
C CYS A 101 9.12 1.46 17.93
N VAL A 102 8.29 2.18 17.18
CA VAL A 102 8.64 3.51 16.65
C VAL A 102 8.77 4.54 17.77
N GLN A 103 7.82 4.56 18.72
CA GLN A 103 7.87 5.49 19.84
C GLN A 103 9.14 5.29 20.67
N TYR A 104 9.46 4.05 21.04
CA TYR A 104 10.65 3.72 21.81
C TYR A 104 11.93 4.19 21.10
N ASN A 105 12.07 3.85 19.82
CA ASN A 105 13.27 4.21 19.06
C ASN A 105 13.43 5.74 18.90
N LEU A 106 12.34 6.47 18.65
CA LEU A 106 12.38 7.94 18.61
C LEU A 106 12.79 8.55 19.95
N GLU A 107 12.28 8.03 21.07
CA GLU A 107 12.64 8.51 22.40
C GLU A 107 14.10 8.23 22.73
N GLU A 108 14.61 7.03 22.39
CA GLU A 108 16.02 6.67 22.55
C GLU A 108 16.92 7.55 21.69
N THR A 109 16.63 7.71 20.40
CA THR A 109 17.40 8.61 19.52
C THR A 109 17.40 10.03 20.07
N ARG A 110 16.24 10.56 20.50
CA ARG A 110 16.16 11.90 21.10
C ARG A 110 17.02 12.00 22.36
N ARG A 111 17.01 10.98 23.22
CA ARG A 111 17.85 10.95 24.43
C ARG A 111 19.33 10.96 24.08
N GLN A 112 19.76 10.17 23.11
CA GLN A 112 21.16 10.13 22.68
C GLN A 112 21.62 11.48 22.12
N VAL A 113 20.80 12.13 21.30
CA VAL A 113 21.11 13.48 20.79
C VAL A 113 21.22 14.50 21.92
N VAL A 114 20.33 14.45 22.91
CA VAL A 114 20.40 15.34 24.08
C VAL A 114 21.64 15.08 24.94
N LEU A 115 22.13 13.84 25.02
CA LEU A 115 23.37 13.51 25.74
C LEU A 115 24.65 13.94 25.02
N LEU A 116 24.56 14.22 23.71
CA LEU A 116 25.68 14.65 22.87
C LEU A 116 25.82 16.18 22.79
N LEU A 117 24.86 16.94 23.32
CA LEU A 117 24.84 18.41 23.41
C LEU A 117 25.19 18.89 24.81
#